data_AF-A0A973FWN7-F1
#
_entry.id   AF-A0A973FWN7-F1
#
_cell.length_a   1.000
_cell.length_b   1.000
_cell.length_c   1.000
_cell.angle_alpha   90.00
_cell.angle_beta   90.00
_cell.angle_gamma   90.00
#
_symmetry.space_group_name_H-M   'P 1'
#
loop_
_entity.id
_entity.type
_entity.pdbx_description
1 polymer ?
#
loop_
_entity_poly.entity_id
_entity_poly.type
_entity_poly.pdbx_seq_one_letter_code
_entity_poly.pdbx_strand_id
1 'polypeptide(L)'
;MIRCSHCQREFDRKGEDKSVAFISGSIMGDEYIESYFFCDNCGVYTVEIYHDRFMGEDEISVRGPLPKSEGDAKVNLIQQCPEPWDKKCRCEAHRSYFGGWLD
;
A
#
# COMPACT_ATOMS: atom_id res chain seq x y z
N MET A 1 -8.24 -7.88 -10.01
CA MET A 1 -8.67 -6.55 -10.50
C MET A 1 -9.04 -5.74 -9.28
N ILE A 2 -8.51 -4.53 -9.13
CA ILE A 2 -8.82 -3.67 -7.99
C ILE A 2 -9.86 -2.66 -8.44
N ARG A 3 -10.81 -2.35 -7.58
CA ARG A 3 -11.85 -1.36 -7.82
C ARG A 3 -11.73 -0.23 -6.82
N CYS A 4 -12.00 0.99 -7.26
CA CYS A 4 -12.10 2.12 -6.37
C CYS A 4 -13.18 1.86 -5.31
N SER A 5 -12.83 1.98 -4.03
CA SER A 5 -13.77 1.75 -2.93
C SER A 5 -14.97 2.70 -2.95
N HIS A 6 -14.88 3.83 -3.67
CA HIS A 6 -15.97 4.82 -3.76
C HIS A 6 -16.84 4.64 -5.02
N CYS A 7 -16.28 4.77 -6.22
CA CYS A 7 -17.04 4.72 -7.48
C CYS A 7 -17.07 3.36 -8.17
N GLN A 8 -16.42 2.33 -7.60
CA GLN A 8 -16.30 0.99 -8.18
C GLN A 8 -15.61 0.93 -9.55
N ARG A 9 -15.01 2.03 -10.03
CA ARG A 9 -14.19 2.05 -11.24
C ARG A 9 -13.03 1.06 -11.10
N GLU A 10 -12.77 0.29 -12.15
CA GLU A 10 -11.68 -0.66 -12.19
C GLU A 10 -10.35 0.05 -12.46
N PHE A 11 -9.33 -0.26 -11.66
CA PHE A 11 -7.95 0.16 -11.90
C PHE A 11 -7.28 -0.87 -12.80
N ASP A 12 -6.75 -0.41 -13.93
CA ASP A 12 -5.96 -1.26 -14.81
C ASP A 12 -4.52 -1.35 -14.29
N ARG A 13 -4.16 -2.51 -13.72
CA ARG A 13 -2.82 -2.77 -13.18
C ARG A 13 -1.70 -2.74 -14.23
N LYS A 14 -2.01 -2.75 -15.53
CA LYS A 14 -1.04 -2.81 -16.63
C LYS A 14 -0.95 -1.51 -17.45
N GLY A 15 -1.84 -0.55 -17.21
CA GLY A 15 -1.96 0.71 -17.94
C GLY A 15 -1.54 1.93 -17.11
N GLU A 16 -2.19 3.06 -17.36
CA GLU A 16 -1.91 4.35 -16.71
C GLU A 16 -2.38 4.41 -15.24
N ASP A 17 -3.33 3.54 -14.85
CA ASP A 17 -3.88 3.40 -13.49
C ASP A 17 -3.04 2.46 -12.59
N LYS A 18 -1.72 2.40 -12.81
CA LYS A 18 -0.80 1.63 -11.95
C LYS A 18 -0.78 2.17 -10.52
N SER A 19 -0.38 1.33 -9.55
CA SER A 19 -0.21 1.78 -8.16
C SER A 19 0.75 2.98 -8.11
N VAL A 20 0.34 4.02 -7.39
CA VAL A 20 1.10 5.27 -7.24
C VAL A 20 2.33 5.04 -6.38
N ALA A 21 2.16 4.23 -5.34
CA ALA A 21 3.22 3.73 -4.50
C ALA A 21 2.80 2.38 -3.93
N PHE A 22 3.78 1.60 -3.52
CA PHE A 22 3.56 0.40 -2.73
C PHE A 22 4.72 0.25 -1.76
N ILE A 23 4.47 -0.38 -0.62
CA ILE A 23 5.48 -0.63 0.40
C ILE A 23 5.30 -2.04 0.97
N SER A 24 6.40 -2.75 1.19
CA SER A 24 6.44 -4.05 1.84
C SER A 24 7.13 -3.95 3.20
N GLY A 25 6.60 -4.65 4.20
CA GLY A 25 7.19 -4.73 5.52
C GLY A 25 6.97 -6.10 6.13
N SER A 26 8.01 -6.65 6.76
CA SER A 26 7.87 -7.86 7.57
C SER A 26 7.60 -7.50 9.03
N ILE A 27 6.52 -8.05 9.58
CA ILE A 27 6.07 -7.83 10.96
C ILE A 27 5.80 -9.21 11.57
N MET A 28 6.52 -9.57 12.63
CA MET A 28 6.38 -10.86 13.34
C MET A 28 6.48 -12.12 12.44
N GLY A 29 7.23 -12.01 11.34
CA GLY A 29 7.41 -13.10 10.37
C GLY A 29 6.43 -13.09 9.19
N ASP A 30 5.30 -12.37 9.32
CA ASP A 30 4.37 -12.14 8.21
C ASP A 30 4.88 -10.99 7.32
N GLU A 31 4.50 -10.99 6.05
CA GLU A 31 4.79 -9.91 5.11
C GLU A 31 3.51 -9.16 4.75
N TYR A 32 3.56 -7.84 4.93
CA TYR A 32 2.48 -6.92 4.61
C TYR A 32 2.92 -6.05 3.44
N ILE A 33 2.20 -6.14 2.32
CA ILE A 33 2.41 -5.31 1.14
C ILE A 33 1.19 -4.41 0.99
N GLU A 34 1.39 -3.11 1.15
CA GLU A 34 0.33 -2.11 0.96
C GLU A 34 0.56 -1.35 -0.35
N SER A 35 -0.40 -1.44 -1.26
CA SER A 35 -0.39 -0.82 -2.58
C SER A 35 -1.44 0.29 -2.67
N TYR A 36 -1.01 1.49 -3.01
CA TYR A 36 -1.86 2.69 -3.08
C TYR A 36 -2.29 2.97 -4.53
N PHE A 37 -3.59 3.09 -4.74
CA PHE A 37 -4.23 3.42 -6.03
C PHE A 37 -5.00 4.72 -5.90
N PHE A 38 -4.70 5.71 -6.74
CA PHE A 38 -5.39 6.99 -6.74
C PHE A 38 -6.47 7.00 -7.82
N CYS A 39 -7.72 7.33 -7.46
CA CYS A 39 -8.80 7.50 -8.43
C CYS A 39 -8.93 8.97 -8.81
N ASP A 40 -8.56 9.32 -10.05
CA ASP A 40 -8.67 10.70 -10.56
C ASP A 40 -10.13 11.22 -10.56
N ASN A 41 -11.10 10.35 -10.85
CA ASN A 41 -12.52 10.72 -10.91
C ASN A 41 -13.12 11.10 -9.54
N CYS A 42 -12.64 10.47 -8.47
CA CYS A 42 -13.18 10.66 -7.12
C CYS A 42 -12.24 11.45 -6.21
N GLY A 43 -10.99 11.63 -6.60
CA GLY A 43 -9.95 12.26 -5.77
C GLY A 43 -9.67 11.50 -4.47
N VAL A 44 -9.89 10.18 -4.43
CA VAL A 44 -9.64 9.34 -3.25
C VAL A 44 -8.66 8.22 -3.55
N TYR A 45 -7.94 7.79 -2.53
CA TYR A 45 -7.07 6.63 -2.58
C TYR A 45 -7.83 5.36 -2.17
N THR A 46 -7.48 4.26 -2.84
CA THR A 46 -7.82 2.89 -2.50
C THR A 46 -6.51 2.18 -2.18
N VAL A 47 -6.44 1.53 -1.03
CA VAL A 47 -5.25 0.80 -0.59
C VAL A 47 -5.56 -0.67 -0.62
N GLU A 48 -4.80 -1.45 -1.38
CA GLU A 48 -4.83 -2.90 -1.31
C GLU A 48 -3.74 -3.36 -0.35
N ILE A 49 -4.12 -4.23 0.57
CA ILE A 49 -3.25 -4.80 1.58
C ILE A 49 -3.17 -6.29 1.27
N TYR A 50 -2.01 -6.73 0.82
CA TYR A 50 -1.67 -8.13 0.67
C TYR A 50 -0.92 -8.58 1.91
N HIS A 51 -1.49 -9.53 2.63
CA HIS A 51 -0.93 -10.10 3.84
C HIS A 51 -0.50 -11.53 3.54
N ASP A 52 0.80 -11.71 3.31
CA ASP A 52 1.46 -13.00 3.17
C ASP A 52 1.75 -13.54 4.57
N ARG A 53 0.95 -14.50 4.99
CA ARG A 53 1.07 -15.10 6.32
C ARG A 53 2.15 -16.16 6.32
N PHE A 54 3.05 -16.11 7.29
CA PHE A 54 4.08 -17.14 7.45
C PHE A 54 3.47 -18.51 7.73
N MET A 55 2.38 -18.53 8.50
CA MET A 55 1.55 -19.71 8.73
C MET A 55 0.09 -19.41 8.38
N GLY A 56 -0.42 -20.06 7.34
CA GLY A 56 -1.82 -19.98 6.93
C GLY A 56 -1.97 -19.66 5.45
N GLU A 57 -3.16 -19.21 5.09
CA GLU A 57 -3.46 -18.73 3.74
C GLU A 57 -3.16 -17.23 3.63
N ASP A 58 -2.71 -16.80 2.45
CA ASP A 58 -2.56 -15.37 2.15
C ASP A 58 -3.93 -14.67 2.12
N GLU A 59 -3.93 -13.41 2.54
CA GLU A 59 -5.14 -12.62 2.66
C GLU A 59 -5.00 -11.32 1.88
N ILE A 60 -5.99 -11.02 1.04
CA ILE A 60 -6.08 -9.76 0.32
C ILE A 60 -7.23 -8.95 0.88
N SER A 61 -6.91 -7.77 1.41
CA SER A 61 -7.89 -6.82 1.91
C SER A 61 -7.80 -5.51 1.17
N VAL A 62 -8.93 -4.82 1.01
CA VAL A 62 -8.97 -3.49 0.40
C VAL A 62 -9.47 -2.48 1.44
N ARG A 63 -8.70 -1.42 1.64
CA ARG A 63 -8.98 -0.32 2.54
C ARG A 63 -9.26 0.95 1.75
N GLY A 64 -10.34 1.63 2.11
CA GLY A 64 -10.74 2.89 1.49
C GLY A 64 -12.21 3.20 1.75
N PRO A 65 -12.71 4.37 1.31
CA PRO A 65 -11.97 5.41 0.61
C PRO A 65 -11.08 6.24 1.54
N LEU A 66 -9.81 6.45 1.15
CA LEU A 66 -8.88 7.31 1.88
C LEU A 66 -8.83 8.70 1.21
N PRO A 67 -8.95 9.81 1.95
CA PRO A 67 -8.89 11.14 1.36
C PRO A 67 -7.52 11.42 0.75
N LYS A 68 -7.48 12.25 -0.30
CA LYS A 68 -6.26 12.60 -1.04
C LYS A 68 -5.12 13.01 -0.11
N SER A 69 -5.35 13.95 0.81
CA SER A 69 -4.31 14.46 1.70
C SER A 69 -3.64 13.39 2.56
N GLU A 70 -4.40 12.40 3.05
CA GLU A 70 -3.83 11.30 3.83
C GLU A 70 -3.08 10.30 2.94
N GLY A 71 -3.63 9.99 1.76
CA GLY A 71 -2.95 9.14 0.80
C GLY A 71 -1.65 9.75 0.28
N ASP A 72 -1.65 11.04 -0.06
CA ASP A 72 -0.46 11.79 -0.44
C ASP A 72 0.59 11.77 0.68
N ALA A 73 0.20 11.96 1.94
CA ALA A 73 1.15 11.89 3.05
C ALA A 73 1.83 10.52 3.14
N LYS A 74 1.07 9.43 2.95
CA LYS A 74 1.60 8.07 2.94
C LYS A 74 2.48 7.80 1.71
N VAL A 75 2.05 8.20 0.52
CA VAL A 75 2.82 8.08 -0.73
C VAL A 75 4.14 8.84 -0.64
N ASN A 76 4.12 10.08 -0.16
CA ASN A 76 5.34 10.89 0.03
C ASN A 76 6.29 10.24 1.03
N LEU A 77 5.79 9.59 2.09
CA LEU A 77 6.63 8.85 3.02
C LEU A 77 7.26 7.63 2.32
N ILE A 78 6.49 6.86 1.57
CA ILE A 78 6.99 5.68 0.85
C ILE A 78 8.08 6.06 -0.17
N GLN A 79 7.90 7.18 -0.88
CA GLN A 79 8.87 7.69 -1.86
C GLN A 79 10.22 8.12 -1.26
N GLN A 80 10.31 8.30 0.05
CA GLN A 80 11.60 8.57 0.72
C GLN A 80 12.45 7.31 0.85
N CYS A 81 11.87 6.12 0.66
CA CYS A 81 12.64 4.88 0.58
C CYS A 81 13.04 4.61 -0.88
N PRO A 82 14.32 4.31 -1.16
CA PRO A 82 14.75 3.90 -2.50
C PRO A 82 14.24 2.51 -2.89
N GLU A 83 13.97 1.65 -1.90
CA GLU A 83 13.58 0.25 -2.08
C GLU A 83 12.34 -0.08 -1.25
N PRO A 84 11.18 0.56 -1.51
CA PRO A 84 9.97 0.34 -0.74
C PRO A 84 9.39 -1.08 -0.88
N TRP A 85 9.83 -1.85 -1.87
CA TRP A 85 9.48 -3.27 -2.04
C TRP A 85 10.30 -4.21 -1.14
N ASP A 86 11.39 -3.74 -0.53
CA ASP A 86 12.24 -4.59 0.29
C ASP A 86 11.62 -4.76 1.68
N LYS A 87 11.01 -5.92 1.93
CA LYS A 87 10.39 -6.26 3.22
C LYS A 87 11.36 -6.25 4.40
N LYS A 88 12.66 -6.28 4.12
CA LYS A 88 13.78 -6.21 5.08
C LYS A 88 14.37 -4.80 5.21
N CYS A 89 13.74 -3.78 4.64
CA CYS A 89 14.20 -2.41 4.74
C CYS A 89 13.81 -1.79 6.08
N ARG A 90 14.77 -1.13 6.74
CA ARG A 90 14.60 -0.51 8.08
C ARG A 90 14.97 0.97 8.07
N CYS A 91 14.85 1.61 6.91
CA CYS A 91 15.05 3.05 6.80
C CYS A 91 14.01 3.81 7.65
N GLU A 92 14.27 5.09 7.91
CA GLU A 92 13.37 5.94 8.69
C GLU A 92 11.95 5.93 8.12
N ALA A 93 11.80 6.02 6.79
CA ALA A 93 10.50 5.95 6.13
C ALA A 93 9.72 4.66 6.45
N HIS A 94 10.36 3.49 6.36
CA HIS A 94 9.75 2.20 6.70
C HIS A 94 9.37 2.13 8.18
N ARG A 95 10.28 2.54 9.06
CA ARG A 95 10.03 2.56 10.51
C ARG A 95 8.88 3.49 10.88
N SER A 96 8.84 4.69 10.31
CA SER A 96 7.75 5.65 10.51
C SER A 96 6.43 5.16 9.92
N TYR A 97 6.48 4.49 8.76
CA TYR A 97 5.30 3.98 8.08
C TYR A 97 4.64 2.85 8.88
N PHE A 98 5.43 1.84 9.27
CA PHE A 98 4.99 0.69 10.04
C PHE A 98 5.06 0.91 11.56
N GLY A 99 5.25 2.15 12.03
CA GLY A 99 5.22 2.49 13.46
C GLY A 99 6.23 1.77 14.35
N GLY A 100 7.37 1.34 13.79
CA GLY A 100 8.42 0.62 14.52
C GLY A 100 8.12 -0.87 14.78
N TRP A 101 7.10 -1.44 14.14
CA TRP A 101 6.71 -2.85 14.30
C TRP A 101 7.46 -3.82 13.37
N LEU A 102 8.42 -3.30 12.59
CA LEU A 102 9.23 -4.11 11.68
C LEU A 102 10.22 -5.00 12.44
N ASP A 103 10.39 -6.24 11.96
CA ASP A 103 11.38 -7.20 12.48
C ASP A 103 12.83 -6.74 12.29
#